data_AF-A0A7V2W6Y7-F1
#
_entry.id   AF-A0A7V2W6Y7-F1
#
_cell.length_a   1.000
_cell.length_b   1.000
_cell.length_c   1.000
_cell.angle_alpha   90.00
_cell.angle_beta   90.00
_cell.angle_gamma   90.00
#
_symmetry.space_group_name_H-M   'P 1'
#
loop_
_entity.id
_entity.type
_entity.pdbx_description
1 polymer ?
#
loop_
_entity_poly.entity_id
_entity_poly.type
_entity_poly.pdbx_seq_one_letter_code
_entity_poly.pdbx_strand_id
1 'polypeptide(L)'
;MALCKSKEEVILRLCDGYSVQSKILNKFWALLVLSSALVIIGAPNSEKLIKIPLLSGEVSPTDFYQISIVLISMLTLGFSSAMTQSIRIRKLMNKVIDTMEEKLVAGGVHIRDLTDGIITPTFNRVAPISQFLIGENQFLNEGKQSKLLRIIGILLYSILKVSLLVFLYGIPSYAFFKCWSFLVSSNIVHDELLLPKGLLIYITAIAFLLLILLFVSELRYTIKVFIHVKKETK
;
A
#
# COMPACT_ATOMS: atom_id res chain seq x y z
N MET A 1 18.98 12.24 34.12
CA MET A 1 17.66 12.84 34.36
C MET A 1 16.64 12.04 33.55
N ALA A 2 16.12 10.96 34.14
CA ALA A 2 15.26 9.99 33.47
C ALA A 2 13.82 10.48 33.52
N LEU A 3 13.29 10.93 32.37
CA LEU A 3 11.85 11.15 32.20
C LEU A 3 11.17 9.78 32.24
N CYS A 4 10.67 9.38 33.41
CA CYS A 4 9.70 8.31 33.56
C CYS A 4 8.38 8.77 32.90
N LYS A 5 8.35 8.77 31.57
CA LYS A 5 7.09 8.86 30.82
C LYS A 5 6.26 7.64 31.18
N SER A 6 4.97 7.82 31.46
CA SER A 6 4.09 6.69 31.72
C SER A 6 4.15 5.71 30.53
N LYS A 7 4.01 4.40 30.79
CA LYS A 7 4.01 3.36 29.74
C LYS A 7 3.04 3.73 28.61
N GLU A 8 1.90 4.31 28.98
CA GLU A 8 0.85 4.82 28.09
C GLU A 8 1.34 5.93 27.16
N GLU A 9 2.09 6.91 27.67
CA GLU A 9 2.62 8.01 26.85
C GLU A 9 3.62 7.50 25.79
N VAL A 10 4.41 6.48 26.14
CA VAL A 10 5.33 5.83 25.18
C VAL A 10 4.54 5.12 24.07
N ILE A 11 3.50 4.37 24.44
CA ILE A 11 2.62 3.67 23.49
C ILE A 11 1.92 4.69 22.56
N LEU A 12 1.35 5.75 23.11
CA LEU A 12 0.66 6.80 22.34
C LEU A 12 1.61 7.44 21.32
N ARG A 13 2.83 7.81 21.72
CA ARG A 13 3.83 8.37 20.80
C ARG A 13 4.24 7.39 19.70
N LEU A 14 4.30 6.09 19.98
CA LEU A 14 4.57 5.07 18.97
C LEU A 14 3.39 4.93 18.00
N CYS A 15 2.16 4.93 18.50
CA CYS A 15 0.93 4.92 17.70
C CYS A 15 0.84 6.16 16.79
N ASP A 16 1.19 7.33 17.30
CA ASP A 16 1.25 8.58 16.53
C ASP A 16 2.30 8.50 15.43
N GLY A 17 3.51 8.07 15.76
CA GLY A 17 4.59 7.90 14.79
C GLY A 17 4.22 6.94 13.65
N TYR A 18 3.59 5.81 13.98
CA TYR A 18 3.08 4.86 12.98
C TYR A 18 1.92 5.45 12.17
N SER A 19 1.02 6.19 12.81
CA SER A 19 -0.13 6.83 12.15
C SER A 19 0.28 7.91 11.15
N VAL A 20 1.33 8.70 11.47
CA VAL A 20 1.92 9.66 10.53
C VAL A 20 2.43 8.96 9.28
N GLN A 21 3.21 7.88 9.44
CA GLN A 21 3.71 7.12 8.30
C GLN A 21 2.58 6.46 7.50
N SER A 22 1.54 5.97 8.17
CA SER A 22 0.37 5.38 7.53
C SER A 22 -0.40 6.40 6.68
N LYS A 23 -0.55 7.64 7.17
CA LYS A 23 -1.15 8.74 6.40
C LYS A 23 -0.32 9.11 5.18
N ILE A 24 1.01 9.21 5.32
CA ILE A 24 1.93 9.49 4.20
C ILE A 24 1.83 8.37 3.15
N LEU A 25 1.89 7.12 3.59
CA LEU A 25 1.74 5.94 2.74
C LEU A 25 0.42 5.96 1.97
N ASN A 26 -0.70 6.23 2.64
CA ASN A 26 -2.02 6.32 2.00
C ASN A 26 -2.09 7.46 0.96
N LYS A 27 -1.46 8.61 1.22
CA LYS A 27 -1.39 9.72 0.25
C LYS A 27 -0.59 9.34 -0.99
N PHE A 28 0.59 8.75 -0.83
CA PHE A 28 1.40 8.28 -1.96
C PHE A 28 0.66 7.24 -2.79
N TRP A 29 -0.01 6.29 -2.14
CA TRP A 29 -0.83 5.30 -2.82
C TRP A 29 -1.96 5.94 -3.63
N ALA A 30 -2.74 6.84 -3.02
CA ALA A 30 -3.85 7.49 -3.71
C ALA A 30 -3.38 8.29 -4.94
N LEU A 31 -2.29 9.05 -4.80
CA LEU A 31 -1.68 9.79 -5.90
C LEU A 31 -1.15 8.87 -7.00
N LEU A 32 -0.50 7.76 -6.62
CA LEU A 32 0.03 6.78 -7.57
C LEU A 32 -1.08 6.13 -8.39
N VAL A 33 -2.16 5.68 -7.73
CA VAL A 33 -3.31 5.07 -8.40
C VAL A 33 -4.03 6.08 -9.28
N LEU A 34 -4.27 7.29 -8.79
CA LEU A 34 -4.92 8.35 -9.56
C LEU A 34 -4.11 8.70 -10.82
N SER A 35 -2.81 8.96 -10.66
CA SER A 35 -1.93 9.29 -11.80
C SER A 35 -1.87 8.16 -12.82
N SER A 36 -1.80 6.91 -12.33
CA SER A 36 -1.82 5.72 -13.19
C SER A 36 -3.14 5.57 -13.94
N ALA A 37 -4.28 5.82 -13.28
CA ALA A 37 -5.60 5.78 -13.92
C ALA A 37 -5.74 6.85 -15.01
N LEU A 38 -5.24 8.07 -14.76
CA LEU A 38 -5.24 9.14 -15.76
C LEU A 38 -4.44 8.76 -17.02
N VAL A 39 -3.29 8.11 -16.85
CA VAL A 39 -2.51 7.58 -17.98
C VAL A 39 -3.26 6.50 -18.74
N ILE A 40 -3.94 5.60 -18.04
CA ILE A 40 -4.68 4.48 -18.64
C ILE A 40 -5.88 4.99 -19.45
N ILE A 41 -6.60 5.97 -18.92
CA ILE A 41 -7.79 6.55 -19.56
C ILE A 41 -7.40 7.53 -20.68
N GLY A 42 -6.27 8.23 -20.55
CA GLY A 42 -5.78 9.17 -21.55
C GLY A 42 -5.57 8.47 -22.90
N ALA A 43 -6.29 8.91 -23.92
CA ALA A 43 -6.16 8.42 -25.29
C ALA A 43 -5.99 9.62 -26.24
N PRO A 44 -5.17 9.49 -27.29
CA PRO A 44 -5.06 10.54 -28.30
C PRO A 44 -6.40 10.73 -29.01
N ASN A 45 -6.80 11.99 -29.19
CA ASN A 45 -7.96 12.40 -29.97
C ASN A 45 -7.68 12.29 -31.48
N SER A 46 -8.65 12.65 -32.31
CA SER A 46 -8.55 12.67 -33.78
C SER A 46 -7.41 13.55 -34.32
N GLU A 47 -6.95 14.52 -33.53
CA GLU A 47 -5.86 15.45 -33.86
C GLU A 47 -4.50 14.96 -33.32
N LYS A 48 -4.43 13.73 -32.80
CA LYS A 48 -3.25 13.12 -32.15
C LYS A 48 -2.79 13.86 -30.89
N LEU A 49 -3.64 14.65 -30.26
CA LEU A 49 -3.38 15.27 -28.96
C LEU A 49 -4.07 14.47 -27.84
N ILE A 50 -3.48 14.46 -26.65
CA ILE A 50 -4.12 13.85 -25.47
C ILE A 50 -4.84 14.95 -24.72
N LYS A 51 -6.17 14.80 -24.60
CA LYS A 51 -6.95 15.59 -23.67
C LYS A 51 -6.66 15.11 -22.26
N ILE A 52 -6.15 15.97 -21.40
CA ILE A 52 -5.81 15.60 -20.03
C ILE A 52 -7.12 15.28 -19.29
N PRO A 53 -7.32 14.07 -18.76
CA PRO A 53 -8.56 13.77 -18.07
C PRO A 53 -8.67 14.67 -16.82
N LEU A 54 -9.84 15.27 -16.61
CA LEU A 54 -10.16 16.23 -15.53
C LEU A 54 -9.58 17.65 -15.69
N LEU A 55 -8.80 17.94 -16.74
CA LEU A 55 -8.29 19.27 -17.05
C LEU A 55 -8.74 19.68 -18.45
N SER A 56 -8.98 20.98 -18.67
CA SER A 56 -9.44 21.52 -19.97
C SER A 56 -8.30 21.72 -20.99
N GLY A 57 -7.13 21.11 -20.76
CA GLY A 57 -5.95 21.26 -21.62
C GLY A 57 -5.70 20.04 -22.52
N GLU A 58 -5.03 20.31 -23.64
CA GLU A 58 -4.55 19.30 -24.58
C GLU A 58 -3.02 19.35 -24.63
N VAL A 59 -2.39 18.18 -24.69
CA VAL A 59 -0.93 18.06 -24.66
C VAL A 59 -0.48 17.07 -25.73
N SER A 60 0.73 17.27 -26.26
CA SER A 60 1.33 16.28 -27.15
C SER A 60 1.42 14.92 -26.44
N PRO A 61 1.16 13.79 -27.13
CA PRO A 61 1.28 12.47 -26.51
C PRO A 61 2.67 12.21 -25.93
N THR A 62 3.71 12.69 -26.63
CA THR A 62 5.10 12.54 -26.23
C THR A 62 5.35 13.15 -24.85
N ASP A 63 4.98 14.42 -24.66
CA ASP A 63 5.19 15.12 -23.39
C ASP A 63 4.33 14.49 -22.29
N PHE A 64 3.08 14.15 -22.61
CA PHE A 64 2.18 13.49 -21.67
C PHE A 64 2.77 12.20 -21.11
N TYR A 65 3.23 11.27 -21.98
CA TYR A 65 3.76 9.99 -21.54
C TYR A 65 5.15 10.11 -20.88
N GLN A 66 6.01 11.05 -21.31
CA GLN A 66 7.29 11.33 -20.65
C GLN A 66 7.10 11.91 -19.25
N ILE A 67 6.23 12.91 -19.08
CA ILE A 67 5.95 13.49 -17.77
C ILE A 67 5.29 12.45 -16.86
N SER A 68 4.35 11.68 -17.42
CA SER A 68 3.63 10.64 -16.69
C SER A 68 4.55 9.54 -16.17
N ILE A 69 5.51 9.06 -16.98
CA ILE A 69 6.42 7.99 -16.53
C ILE A 69 7.31 8.47 -15.39
N VAL A 70 7.81 9.71 -15.46
CA VAL A 70 8.60 10.33 -14.39
C VAL A 70 7.77 10.48 -13.12
N LEU A 71 6.54 11.01 -13.24
CA LEU A 71 5.63 11.19 -12.11
C LEU A 71 5.30 9.86 -11.43
N ILE A 72 4.89 8.84 -12.19
CA ILE A 72 4.57 7.51 -11.66
C ILE A 72 5.82 6.89 -11.02
N SER A 73 7.01 7.04 -11.60
CA SER A 73 8.26 6.56 -10.99
C SER A 73 8.59 7.25 -9.67
N MET A 74 8.48 8.57 -9.59
CA MET A 74 8.71 9.32 -8.36
C MET A 74 7.69 8.93 -7.27
N LEU A 75 6.41 8.81 -7.63
CA LEU A 75 5.36 8.36 -6.71
C LEU A 75 5.60 6.92 -6.24
N THR A 76 6.06 6.04 -7.14
CA THR A 76 6.43 4.65 -6.81
C THR A 76 7.59 4.60 -5.81
N LEU A 77 8.63 5.42 -6.02
CA LEU A 77 9.75 5.55 -5.09
C LEU A 77 9.29 6.05 -3.71
N GLY A 78 8.50 7.13 -3.67
CA GLY A 78 7.93 7.68 -2.45
C GLY A 78 7.04 6.69 -1.70
N PHE A 79 6.16 6.00 -2.43
CA PHE A 79 5.33 4.92 -1.92
C PHE A 79 6.17 3.79 -1.29
N SER A 80 7.21 3.34 -2.00
CA SER A 80 8.08 2.25 -1.55
C SER A 80 8.87 2.62 -0.29
N SER A 81 9.36 3.86 -0.23
CA SER A 81 10.02 4.41 0.95
C SER A 81 9.06 4.47 2.15
N ALA A 82 7.87 5.06 1.96
CA ALA A 82 6.86 5.18 3.01
C ALA A 82 6.40 3.80 3.52
N MET A 83 6.22 2.82 2.61
CA MET A 83 5.85 1.45 2.96
C MET A 83 6.94 0.78 3.82
N THR A 84 8.21 0.93 3.44
CA THR A 84 9.34 0.38 4.20
C THR A 84 9.45 1.02 5.58
N GLN A 85 9.26 2.34 5.68
CA GLN A 85 9.26 3.04 6.97
C GLN A 85 8.10 2.60 7.85
N SER A 86 6.89 2.48 7.31
CA SER A 86 5.71 1.97 8.03
C SER A 86 5.97 0.56 8.60
N ILE A 87 6.53 -0.35 7.80
CA ILE A 87 6.90 -1.70 8.25
C ILE A 87 7.93 -1.65 9.39
N ARG A 88 8.96 -0.81 9.25
CA ARG A 88 10.02 -0.68 10.26
C ARG A 88 9.48 -0.16 11.59
N ILE A 89 8.64 0.87 11.55
CA ILE A 89 8.01 1.43 12.76
C ILE A 89 7.08 0.40 13.39
N ARG A 90 6.27 -0.32 12.59
CA ARG A 90 5.41 -1.39 13.13
C ARG A 90 6.21 -2.48 13.83
N LYS A 91 7.34 -2.90 13.26
CA LYS A 91 8.25 -3.87 13.90
C LYS A 91 8.83 -3.33 15.21
N LEU A 92 9.25 -2.07 15.23
CA LEU A 92 9.75 -1.43 16.44
C LEU A 92 8.68 -1.36 17.53
N MET A 93 7.47 -0.93 17.16
CA MET A 93 6.33 -0.86 18.07
C MET A 93 5.99 -2.22 18.65
N ASN A 94 5.89 -3.26 17.83
CA ASN A 94 5.66 -4.63 18.30
C ASN A 94 6.77 -5.10 19.24
N LYS A 95 8.05 -4.81 18.92
CA LYS A 95 9.18 -5.15 19.80
C LYS A 95 9.08 -4.46 21.16
N VAL A 96 8.68 -3.19 21.19
CA VAL A 96 8.49 -2.45 22.44
C VAL A 96 7.35 -3.06 23.25
N ILE A 97 6.21 -3.36 22.60
CA ILE A 97 5.07 -4.02 23.26
C ILE A 97 5.48 -5.40 23.82
N ASP A 98 6.29 -6.16 23.09
CA ASP A 98 6.75 -7.48 23.51
C ASP A 98 7.69 -7.44 24.72
N THR A 99 8.40 -6.32 24.92
CA THR A 99 9.27 -6.11 26.10
C THR A 99 8.53 -5.60 27.33
N MET A 100 7.23 -5.27 27.24
CA MET A 100 6.45 -4.81 28.39
C MET A 100 6.08 -5.99 29.30
N GLU A 101 6.32 -5.84 30.61
CA GLU A 101 5.98 -6.85 31.63
C GLU A 101 4.47 -7.07 31.73
N GLU A 102 3.69 -5.99 31.63
CA GLU A 102 2.22 -6.03 31.63
C GLU A 102 1.71 -5.81 30.22
N LYS A 103 0.92 -6.76 29.72
CA LYS A 103 0.30 -6.70 28.39
C LYS A 103 -1.15 -6.24 28.42
N LEU A 104 -1.71 -6.04 29.60
CA LEU A 104 -3.08 -5.60 29.82
C LEU A 104 -3.06 -4.15 30.33
N VAL A 105 -3.93 -3.32 29.76
CA VAL A 105 -4.15 -1.93 30.23
C VAL A 105 -5.38 -1.92 31.16
N ALA A 106 -5.60 -0.82 31.88
CA ALA A 106 -6.80 -0.59 32.66
C ALA A 106 -8.07 -0.94 31.84
N GLY A 107 -8.91 -1.83 32.38
CA GLY A 107 -10.08 -2.38 31.69
C GLY A 107 -9.88 -3.78 31.06
N GLY A 108 -8.71 -4.42 31.25
CA GLY A 108 -8.48 -5.80 30.80
C GLY A 108 -8.23 -5.96 29.30
N VAL A 109 -8.05 -4.84 28.59
CA VAL A 109 -7.78 -4.84 27.14
C VAL A 109 -6.29 -5.08 26.89
N HIS A 110 -5.98 -5.97 25.96
CA HIS A 110 -4.60 -6.23 25.58
C HIS A 110 -3.99 -5.03 24.84
N ILE A 111 -2.76 -4.64 25.18
CA ILE A 111 -2.07 -3.46 24.62
C ILE A 111 -2.06 -3.49 23.08
N ARG A 112 -1.89 -4.67 22.48
CA ARG A 112 -1.93 -4.80 21.01
C ARG A 112 -3.28 -4.39 20.43
N ASP A 113 -4.39 -4.79 21.05
CA ASP A 113 -5.73 -4.47 20.57
C ASP A 113 -6.01 -2.97 20.73
N LEU A 114 -5.58 -2.39 21.87
CA LEU A 114 -5.63 -0.94 22.08
C LEU A 114 -4.84 -0.19 21.01
N THR A 115 -3.58 -0.59 20.74
CA THR A 115 -2.77 0.05 19.70
C THR A 115 -3.42 -0.06 18.33
N ASP A 116 -4.03 -1.21 18.04
CA ASP A 116 -4.70 -1.47 16.78
C ASP A 116 -6.00 -0.68 16.60
N GLY A 117 -6.65 -0.27 17.70
CA GLY A 117 -7.80 0.63 17.70
C GLY A 117 -7.45 2.11 17.57
N ILE A 118 -6.30 2.54 18.09
CA ILE A 118 -5.85 3.95 18.06
C ILE A 118 -5.21 4.31 16.72
N ILE A 119 -4.47 3.38 16.14
CA ILE A 119 -3.65 3.61 14.96
C ILE A 119 -4.50 3.91 13.72
N THR A 120 -4.08 4.91 12.94
CA THR A 120 -4.64 5.15 11.60
C THR A 120 -4.41 3.91 10.70
N PRO A 121 -5.46 3.31 10.13
CA PRO A 121 -5.31 2.14 9.28
C PRO A 121 -4.60 2.49 7.97
N THR A 122 -3.74 1.58 7.51
CA THR A 122 -3.23 1.61 6.13
C THR A 122 -4.28 1.05 5.18
N PHE A 123 -4.29 1.48 3.92
CA PHE A 123 -5.19 0.91 2.90
C PHE A 123 -5.07 -0.64 2.79
N ASN A 124 -3.92 -1.19 3.16
CA ASN A 124 -3.62 -2.62 3.09
C ASN A 124 -4.26 -3.44 4.23
N ARG A 125 -4.85 -2.78 5.23
CA ARG A 125 -5.46 -3.41 6.40
C ARG A 125 -6.91 -3.80 6.12
N VAL A 126 -7.10 -4.93 5.42
CA VAL A 126 -8.42 -5.49 5.10
C VAL A 126 -8.94 -6.51 6.13
N ALA A 127 -8.08 -6.95 7.05
CA ALA A 127 -8.42 -7.96 8.07
C ALA A 127 -9.62 -7.58 8.96
N PRO A 128 -9.78 -6.32 9.42
CA PRO A 128 -10.93 -5.94 10.24
C PRO A 128 -12.27 -6.17 9.54
N ILE A 129 -12.34 -6.00 8.22
CA ILE A 129 -13.58 -6.22 7.43
C ILE A 129 -13.95 -7.71 7.45
N SER A 130 -12.97 -8.59 7.28
CA SER A 130 -13.20 -10.03 7.40
C SER A 130 -13.51 -10.48 8.83
N GLN A 131 -12.93 -9.81 9.83
CA GLN A 131 -13.17 -10.10 11.25
C GLN A 131 -14.55 -9.63 11.70
N PHE A 132 -15.08 -8.54 11.13
CA PHE A 132 -16.44 -8.09 11.41
C PHE A 132 -17.49 -9.17 11.09
N LEU A 133 -17.33 -9.92 9.99
CA LEU A 133 -18.21 -11.04 9.64
C LEU A 133 -18.06 -12.27 10.55
N ILE A 134 -16.90 -12.41 11.19
CA ILE A 134 -16.63 -13.51 12.13
C ILE A 134 -17.39 -13.30 13.46
N GLY A 135 -17.77 -12.05 13.77
CA GLY A 135 -18.65 -11.69 14.87
C GLY A 135 -17.92 -11.22 16.13
N GLU A 136 -18.71 -10.62 17.03
CA GLU A 136 -18.31 -9.98 18.29
C GLU A 136 -17.54 -10.94 19.24
N ASN A 137 -17.82 -12.24 19.15
CA ASN A 137 -17.29 -13.28 20.02
C ASN A 137 -15.77 -13.51 19.89
N GLN A 138 -15.10 -12.96 18.87
CA GLN A 138 -13.64 -13.04 18.75
C GLN A 138 -12.91 -12.08 19.71
N PHE A 139 -13.58 -11.00 20.13
CA PHE A 139 -13.02 -10.01 21.07
C PHE A 139 -13.31 -10.35 22.53
N LEU A 140 -14.31 -11.20 22.80
CA LEU A 140 -14.78 -11.50 24.14
C LEU A 140 -14.30 -12.85 24.71
N ASN A 141 -13.50 -13.65 23.97
CA ASN A 141 -13.12 -15.03 24.37
C ASN A 141 -14.29 -15.97 24.72
N GLU A 142 -15.52 -15.52 24.51
CA GLU A 142 -16.75 -16.22 24.87
C GLU A 142 -17.42 -16.77 23.61
N GLY A 143 -17.23 -18.06 23.35
CA GLY A 143 -18.09 -18.81 22.44
C GLY A 143 -17.38 -19.62 21.36
N LYS A 144 -17.87 -20.84 21.14
CA LYS A 144 -17.52 -21.70 19.99
C LYS A 144 -17.88 -20.98 18.69
N GLN A 145 -16.87 -20.50 17.97
CA GLN A 145 -17.02 -19.87 16.67
C GLN A 145 -17.59 -20.86 15.65
N SER A 146 -18.60 -20.46 14.87
CA SER A 146 -19.14 -21.29 13.78
C SER A 146 -18.08 -21.54 12.71
N LYS A 147 -17.81 -22.81 12.39
CA LYS A 147 -16.87 -23.21 11.33
C LYS A 147 -17.21 -22.56 9.98
N LEU A 148 -18.51 -22.38 9.71
CA LEU A 148 -19.01 -21.80 8.47
C LEU A 148 -18.68 -20.30 8.38
N LEU A 149 -18.90 -19.53 9.45
CA LEU A 149 -18.55 -18.10 9.50
C LEU A 149 -17.04 -17.89 9.38
N ARG A 150 -16.22 -18.79 9.97
CA ARG A 150 -14.77 -18.76 9.82
C ARG A 150 -14.34 -18.96 8.36
N ILE A 151 -14.96 -19.89 7.63
CA ILE A 151 -14.68 -20.12 6.20
C ILE A 151 -15.06 -18.89 5.37
N ILE A 152 -16.24 -18.30 5.62
CA ILE A 152 -16.70 -17.10 4.92
C ILE A 152 -15.73 -15.93 5.18
N GLY A 153 -15.30 -15.72 6.42
CA GLY A 153 -14.34 -14.67 6.77
C GLY A 153 -13.00 -14.83 6.06
N ILE A 154 -12.47 -16.05 5.98
CA ILE A 154 -11.22 -16.35 5.25
C ILE A 154 -11.38 -16.08 3.74
N LEU A 155 -12.51 -16.49 3.15
CA LEU A 155 -12.80 -16.24 1.74
C LEU A 155 -12.89 -14.74 1.45
N LEU A 156 -13.61 -13.99 2.27
CA LEU A 156 -13.71 -12.53 2.12
C LEU A 156 -12.33 -11.87 2.25
N TYR A 157 -11.54 -12.24 3.27
CA TYR A 157 -10.17 -11.74 3.42
C TYR A 157 -9.33 -11.99 2.17
N SER A 158 -9.43 -13.20 1.61
CA SER A 158 -8.70 -13.59 0.40
C SER A 158 -9.08 -12.72 -0.79
N ILE A 159 -10.38 -12.52 -1.02
CA ILE A 159 -10.91 -11.69 -2.11
C ILE A 159 -10.42 -10.25 -1.93
N LEU A 160 -10.63 -9.65 -0.76
CA LEU A 160 -10.21 -8.27 -0.48
C LEU A 160 -8.70 -8.08 -0.68
N LYS A 161 -7.90 -9.04 -0.22
CA LYS A 161 -6.43 -8.97 -0.33
C LYS A 161 -5.97 -9.11 -1.79
N VAL A 162 -6.55 -10.03 -2.57
CA VAL A 162 -6.25 -10.19 -3.99
C VAL A 162 -6.68 -8.95 -4.78
N SER A 163 -7.89 -8.43 -4.55
CA SER A 163 -8.35 -7.19 -5.17
C SER A 163 -7.38 -6.06 -4.87
N LEU A 164 -6.96 -5.90 -3.60
CA LEU A 164 -6.01 -4.86 -3.23
C LEU A 164 -4.65 -5.03 -3.92
N LEU A 165 -4.13 -6.26 -4.04
CA LEU A 165 -2.88 -6.51 -4.78
C LEU A 165 -3.00 -6.08 -6.25
N VAL A 166 -4.12 -6.39 -6.90
CA VAL A 166 -4.38 -6.00 -8.29
C VAL A 166 -4.46 -4.48 -8.42
N PHE A 167 -5.22 -3.81 -7.55
CA PHE A 167 -5.34 -2.35 -7.58
C PHE A 167 -4.01 -1.65 -7.29
N LEU A 168 -3.22 -2.19 -6.37
CA LEU A 168 -2.02 -1.53 -5.89
C LEU A 168 -0.81 -1.73 -6.79
N TYR A 169 -0.65 -2.93 -7.36
CA TYR A 169 0.50 -3.25 -8.20
C TYR A 169 0.13 -3.35 -9.67
N GLY A 170 -1.05 -3.85 -9.99
CA GLY A 170 -1.50 -4.04 -11.38
C GLY A 170 -1.73 -2.72 -12.10
N ILE A 171 -2.47 -1.77 -11.49
CA ILE A 171 -2.76 -0.47 -12.10
C ILE A 171 -1.48 0.32 -12.41
N PRO A 172 -0.54 0.54 -11.47
CA PRO A 172 0.70 1.26 -11.77
C PRO A 172 1.59 0.51 -12.78
N SER A 173 1.67 -0.82 -12.70
CA SER A 173 2.45 -1.62 -13.66
C SER A 173 1.90 -1.52 -15.07
N TYR A 174 0.57 -1.52 -15.24
CA TYR A 174 -0.05 -1.35 -16.54
C TYR A 174 0.14 0.07 -17.08
N ALA A 175 0.06 1.09 -16.21
CA ALA A 175 0.38 2.46 -16.61
C ALA A 175 1.84 2.61 -17.08
N PHE A 176 2.81 1.99 -16.38
CA PHE A 176 4.20 1.92 -16.83
C PHE A 176 4.31 1.26 -18.21
N PHE A 177 3.66 0.11 -18.40
CA PHE A 177 3.66 -0.60 -19.67
C PHE A 177 3.08 0.25 -20.81
N LYS A 178 2.00 0.98 -20.55
CA LYS A 178 1.38 1.87 -21.53
C LYS A 178 2.29 3.04 -21.90
N CYS A 179 2.89 3.73 -20.92
CA CYS A 179 3.85 4.79 -21.18
C CYS A 179 5.06 4.27 -21.97
N TRP A 180 5.63 3.14 -21.55
CA TRP A 180 6.82 2.57 -22.15
C TRP A 180 6.56 2.10 -23.59
N SER A 181 5.46 1.40 -23.83
CA SER A 181 5.12 0.91 -25.17
C SER A 181 4.90 2.06 -26.16
N PHE A 182 4.31 3.17 -25.72
CA PHE A 182 4.18 4.38 -26.54
C PHE A 182 5.54 5.01 -26.86
N LEU A 183 6.43 5.18 -25.86
CA LEU A 183 7.74 5.79 -26.06
C LEU A 183 8.64 4.94 -26.97
N VAL A 184 8.52 3.62 -26.93
CA VAL A 184 9.25 2.71 -27.82
C VAL A 184 8.68 2.73 -29.23
N SER A 185 7.34 2.67 -29.40
CA SER A 185 6.71 2.58 -30.72
C SER A 185 6.82 3.86 -31.53
N SER A 186 6.85 5.01 -30.86
CA SER A 186 6.89 6.31 -31.51
C SER A 186 8.26 6.64 -32.14
N ASN A 187 9.32 5.85 -31.88
CA ASN A 187 10.69 6.12 -32.36
C ASN A 187 11.18 7.55 -32.07
N ILE A 188 10.56 8.25 -31.12
CA ILE A 188 10.92 9.61 -30.66
C ILE A 188 12.11 9.49 -29.70
N VAL A 189 13.20 8.97 -30.25
CA VAL A 189 14.52 8.92 -29.63
C VAL A 189 15.39 10.03 -30.19
N HIS A 190 14.96 10.69 -31.27
CA HIS A 190 15.78 11.64 -32.02
C HIS A 190 15.32 13.11 -31.95
N ASP A 191 14.05 13.39 -31.61
CA ASP A 191 13.56 14.77 -31.50
C ASP A 191 13.21 15.10 -30.05
N GLU A 192 14.02 15.97 -29.46
CA GLU A 192 13.76 16.78 -28.25
C GLU A 192 13.01 16.07 -27.10
N LEU A 193 13.58 14.97 -26.59
CA LEU A 193 13.16 14.47 -25.28
C LEU A 193 13.40 15.55 -24.21
N LEU A 194 12.39 15.82 -23.39
CA LEU A 194 12.50 16.74 -22.25
C LEU A 194 13.52 16.23 -21.21
N LEU A 195 13.79 14.91 -21.20
CA LEU A 195 14.78 14.25 -20.36
C LEU A 195 15.69 13.29 -21.14
N PRO A 196 16.99 13.17 -20.79
CA PRO A 196 17.87 12.21 -21.42
C PRO A 196 17.32 10.78 -21.34
N LYS A 197 17.30 10.06 -22.48
CA LYS A 197 16.77 8.69 -22.58
C LYS A 197 17.34 7.73 -21.52
N GLY A 198 18.65 7.84 -21.25
CA GLY A 198 19.31 7.01 -20.23
C GLY A 198 18.74 7.22 -18.82
N LEU A 199 18.43 8.48 -18.46
CA LEU A 199 17.83 8.82 -17.17
C LEU A 199 16.40 8.26 -17.06
N LEU A 200 15.61 8.39 -18.13
CA LEU A 200 14.24 7.88 -18.18
C LEU A 200 14.19 6.35 -18.03
N ILE A 201 15.09 5.63 -18.73
CA ILE A 201 15.27 4.18 -18.57
C ILE A 201 15.61 3.82 -17.13
N TYR A 202 16.62 4.51 -16.56
CA TYR A 202 17.10 4.22 -15.21
C TYR A 202 16.01 4.40 -14.15
N ILE A 203 15.31 5.54 -14.17
CA ILE A 203 14.25 5.86 -13.21
C ILE A 203 13.07 4.87 -13.35
N THR A 204 12.69 4.53 -14.59
CA THR A 204 11.62 3.56 -14.86
C THR A 204 11.98 2.16 -14.36
N ALA A 205 13.21 1.71 -14.66
CA ALA A 205 13.68 0.39 -14.24
C ALA A 205 13.73 0.24 -12.72
N ILE A 206 14.20 1.27 -12.00
CA ILE A 206 14.21 1.26 -10.53
C ILE A 206 12.79 1.22 -9.97
N ALA A 207 11.90 2.07 -10.47
CA ALA A 207 10.52 2.11 -10.00
C ALA A 207 9.82 0.76 -10.21
N PHE A 208 10.00 0.15 -11.39
CA PHE A 208 9.42 -1.15 -11.70
C PHE A 208 10.01 -2.27 -10.82
N LEU A 209 11.34 -2.27 -10.61
CA LEU A 209 11.99 -3.20 -9.70
C LEU A 209 11.43 -3.08 -8.27
N LEU A 210 11.19 -1.87 -7.78
CA LEU A 210 10.59 -1.64 -6.47
C LEU A 210 9.17 -2.18 -6.37
N LEU A 211 8.33 -2.00 -7.40
CA LEU A 211 7.00 -2.60 -7.44
C LEU A 211 7.06 -4.12 -7.33
N ILE A 212 7.98 -4.76 -8.06
CA ILE A 212 8.18 -6.21 -8.00
C ILE A 212 8.60 -6.63 -6.59
N LEU A 213 9.59 -5.95 -5.99
CA LEU A 213 10.08 -6.30 -4.66
C LEU A 213 8.99 -6.16 -3.59
N LEU A 214 8.19 -5.09 -3.65
CA LEU A 214 7.06 -4.89 -2.75
C LEU A 214 5.97 -5.94 -2.96
N PHE A 215 5.62 -6.25 -4.21
CA PHE A 215 4.66 -7.29 -4.55
C PHE A 215 5.08 -8.64 -3.99
N VAL A 216 6.33 -9.05 -4.22
CA VAL A 216 6.89 -10.31 -3.68
C VAL A 216 6.88 -10.30 -2.16
N SER A 217 7.22 -9.18 -1.51
CA SER A 217 7.18 -9.05 -0.06
C SER A 217 5.76 -9.25 0.50
N GLU A 218 4.76 -8.60 -0.09
CA GLU A 218 3.34 -8.74 0.30
C GLU A 218 2.81 -10.15 0.04
N LEU A 219 3.18 -10.76 -1.09
CA LEU A 219 2.79 -12.13 -1.41
C LEU A 219 3.35 -13.12 -0.39
N ARG A 220 4.64 -12.99 -0.05
CA ARG A 220 5.29 -13.81 0.98
C ARG A 220 4.62 -13.65 2.35
N TYR A 221 4.27 -12.42 2.73
CA TYR A 221 3.55 -12.16 3.99
C TYR A 221 2.17 -12.82 3.98
N THR A 222 1.41 -12.64 2.91
CA THR A 222 0.07 -13.20 2.74
C THR A 222 0.08 -14.73 2.82
N ILE A 223 1.02 -15.38 2.11
CA ILE A 223 1.21 -16.84 2.16
C ILE A 223 1.51 -17.32 3.59
N LYS A 224 2.38 -16.63 4.33
CA LYS A 224 2.70 -17.00 5.72
C LYS A 224 1.46 -16.96 6.61
N VAL A 225 0.62 -15.93 6.47
CA VAL A 225 -0.65 -15.82 7.23
C VAL A 225 -1.58 -16.99 6.90
N PHE A 226 -1.76 -17.32 5.63
CA PHE A 226 -2.59 -18.47 5.24
C PHE A 226 -2.08 -19.80 5.79
N ILE A 227 -0.75 -20.03 5.76
CA ILE A 227 -0.16 -21.25 6.33
C ILE A 227 -0.41 -21.33 7.83
N HIS A 228 -0.28 -20.20 8.55
CA HIS A 228 -0.51 -20.15 9.99
C HIS A 228 -1.97 -20.45 10.34
N VAL A 229 -2.92 -19.79 9.68
CA VAL A 229 -4.36 -20.05 9.87
C VAL A 229 -4.72 -21.51 9.56
N LYS A 230 -4.16 -22.08 8.50
CA LYS A 230 -4.40 -23.49 8.14
C LYS A 230 -3.91 -24.47 9.22
N LYS A 231 -2.82 -24.16 9.93
CA LYS A 231 -2.31 -24.98 11.04
C LYS A 231 -3.24 -24.95 12.25
N GLU A 232 -3.87 -23.81 12.54
CA GLU A 232 -4.83 -23.66 13.66
C GLU A 232 -6.24 -24.20 13.36
N THR A 233 -6.52 -24.54 12.10
CA THR A 233 -7.80 -25.16 11.69
C THR A 233 -7.78 -26.68 11.64
N LYS A 234 -6.60 -27.31 11.74
CA LYS A 234 -6.44 -28.76 11.80
C LYS A 234 -6.37 -29.22 13.25
#